data_AF-A0A1H6IIA8-F1
#
_entry.id   AF-A0A1H6IIA8-F1
#
_cell.length_a   1.000
_cell.length_b   1.000
_cell.length_c   1.000
_cell.angle_alpha   90.00
_cell.angle_beta   90.00
_cell.angle_gamma   90.00
#
_symmetry.space_group_name_H-M   'P 1'
#
loop_
_entity.id
_entity.type
_entity.pdbx_description
1 polymer ?
#
loop_
_entity_poly.entity_id
_entity_poly.type
_entity_poly.pdbx_seq_one_letter_code
_entity_poly.pdbx_strand_id
1 'polypeptide(L)'
;MVKGVPAQRHTAGYGPWSLVAALFNVLVIELAVWATLPYLLLAIYVVPLIVVDLIVAIVLEARKGASGQVGRGMLIGLLCVPAGLIVLVPGFLAAQAAGLV
;
A
#
# COMPACT_ATOMS: atom_id res chain seq x y z
N MET A 1 -11.84 -19.82 -39.57
CA MET A 1 -12.58 -19.00 -38.59
C MET A 1 -12.00 -19.27 -37.20
N VAL A 2 -11.15 -18.38 -36.70
CA VAL A 2 -10.54 -18.50 -35.38
C VAL A 2 -11.56 -18.04 -34.34
N LYS A 3 -11.99 -18.93 -33.44
CA LYS A 3 -12.83 -18.57 -32.29
C LYS A 3 -12.04 -17.56 -31.45
N GLY A 4 -12.54 -16.33 -31.36
CA GLY A 4 -11.99 -15.33 -30.46
C GLY A 4 -11.99 -15.88 -29.04
N VAL A 5 -10.82 -15.92 -28.42
CA VAL A 5 -10.69 -16.14 -26.97
C VAL A 5 -11.51 -15.03 -26.32
N PRO A 6 -12.57 -15.35 -25.54
CA PRO A 6 -13.27 -14.30 -24.82
C PRO A 6 -12.24 -13.68 -23.89
N ALA A 7 -11.93 -12.39 -24.12
CA ALA A 7 -11.14 -11.61 -23.20
C ALA A 7 -11.84 -11.72 -21.85
N GLN A 8 -11.29 -12.53 -20.93
CA GLN A 8 -11.74 -12.59 -19.56
C GLN A 8 -11.56 -11.17 -19.03
N ARG A 9 -12.64 -10.38 -19.05
CA ARG A 9 -12.72 -9.20 -18.21
C ARG A 9 -12.62 -9.77 -16.81
N HIS A 10 -11.44 -9.69 -16.20
CA HIS A 10 -11.32 -9.74 -14.76
C HIS A 10 -12.12 -8.55 -14.24
N THR A 11 -13.43 -8.72 -14.13
CA THR A 11 -14.31 -7.93 -13.28
C THR A 11 -13.99 -8.31 -11.83
N ALA A 12 -12.72 -8.22 -11.45
CA ALA A 12 -12.28 -8.36 -10.09
C ALA A 12 -12.66 -7.04 -9.42
N GLY A 13 -13.92 -6.97 -8.98
CA GLY A 13 -14.58 -5.74 -8.59
C GLY A 13 -13.80 -5.03 -7.51
N TYR A 14 -13.11 -3.94 -7.89
CA TYR A 14 -12.73 -2.89 -6.96
C TYR A 14 -14.03 -2.35 -6.37
N GLY A 15 -14.16 -2.44 -5.05
CA GLY A 15 -15.38 -2.10 -4.32
C GLY A 15 -15.08 -1.12 -3.20
N PRO A 16 -16.11 -0.53 -2.58
CA PRO A 16 -15.94 0.41 -1.48
C PRO A 16 -15.09 -0.18 -0.33
N TRP A 17 -15.15 -1.50 -0.11
CA TRP A 17 -14.32 -2.18 0.88
C TRP A 17 -12.82 -2.18 0.56
N SER A 18 -12.41 -2.19 -0.72
CA SER A 18 -10.99 -2.07 -1.06
C SER A 18 -10.48 -0.65 -0.79
N LEU A 19 -11.32 0.37 -1.00
CA LEU A 19 -10.97 1.76 -0.68
C LEU A 19 -10.78 1.94 0.84
N VAL A 20 -11.74 1.48 1.64
CA VAL A 20 -11.68 1.58 3.11
C VAL A 20 -10.46 0.82 3.64
N ALA A 21 -10.20 -0.38 3.13
CA ALA A 21 -9.02 -1.16 3.50
C ALA A 21 -7.71 -0.45 3.12
N ALA A 22 -7.65 0.17 1.93
CA ALA A 22 -6.48 0.94 1.53
C ALA A 22 -6.25 2.14 2.46
N LEU A 23 -7.28 2.96 2.71
CA LEU A 23 -7.18 4.13 3.57
C LEU A 23 -6.77 3.77 5.00
N PHE A 24 -7.36 2.70 5.55
CA PHE A 24 -7.02 2.23 6.88
C PHE A 24 -5.58 1.71 6.95
N ASN A 25 -5.15 0.95 5.93
CA ASN A 25 -3.79 0.42 5.89
C ASN A 25 -2.75 1.56 5.80
N VAL A 26 -3.00 2.55 4.94
CA VAL A 26 -2.16 3.75 4.84
C VAL A 26 -2.07 4.47 6.18
N LEU A 27 -3.21 4.71 6.83
CA LEU A 27 -3.26 5.40 8.12
C LEU A 27 -2.43 4.67 9.19
N VAL A 28 -2.55 3.35 9.28
CA VAL A 28 -1.82 2.55 10.28
C VAL A 28 -0.32 2.58 10.01
N ILE A 29 0.11 2.34 8.77
CA ILE A 29 1.53 2.32 8.43
C ILE A 29 2.14 3.71 8.62
N GLU A 30 1.45 4.76 8.20
CA GLU A 30 1.96 6.13 8.32
C GLU A 30 2.06 6.57 9.78
N LEU A 31 1.06 6.26 10.62
CA LEU A 31 1.16 6.49 12.06
C LEU A 31 2.32 5.71 12.69
N ALA A 32 2.54 4.45 12.28
CA ALA A 32 3.66 3.65 12.77
C ALA A 32 5.03 4.23 12.35
N VAL A 33 5.13 4.73 11.12
CA VAL A 33 6.33 5.41 10.59
C VAL A 33 6.66 6.64 11.43
N TRP A 34 5.67 7.49 11.70
CA TRP A 34 5.87 8.72 12.48
C TRP A 34 6.16 8.43 13.96
N ALA A 35 5.51 7.41 14.55
CA ALA A 35 5.72 7.02 15.94
C ALA A 35 7.11 6.40 16.21
N THR A 36 7.79 5.93 15.17
CA THR A 36 9.08 5.23 15.28
C THR A 36 10.28 6.07 14.82
N LEU A 37 10.11 7.40 14.64
CA LEU A 37 11.25 8.31 14.54
C LEU A 37 11.98 8.36 15.90
N PRO A 38 13.27 8.00 15.99
CA PRO A 38 14.30 8.03 14.93
C PRO A 38 14.39 6.76 14.05
N TYR A 39 14.77 6.97 12.78
CA TYR A 39 14.81 5.99 11.66
C TYR A 39 15.36 4.58 11.93
N LEU A 40 16.14 4.36 13.00
CA LEU A 40 16.61 3.02 13.38
C LEU A 40 15.46 2.11 13.86
N LEU A 41 14.51 2.67 14.63
CA LEU A 41 13.33 1.94 15.08
C LEU A 41 12.37 1.65 13.91
N LEU A 42 12.30 2.56 12.93
CA LEU A 42 11.56 2.36 11.69
C LEU A 42 12.00 1.06 10.99
N ALA A 43 13.32 0.87 10.80
CA ALA A 43 13.84 -0.31 10.13
C ALA A 43 13.58 -1.61 10.91
N ILE A 44 13.65 -1.55 12.25
CA ILE A 44 13.50 -2.74 13.12
C ILE A 44 12.03 -3.13 13.28
N TYR A 45 11.11 -2.18 13.36
CA TYR A 45 9.70 -2.45 13.71
C TYR A 45 8.73 -2.28 12.54
N VAL A 46 8.94 -1.27 11.68
CA VAL A 46 8.01 -1.00 10.57
C VAL A 46 8.24 -1.96 9.40
N VAL A 47 9.49 -2.36 9.12
CA VAL A 47 9.77 -3.31 8.03
C VAL A 47 9.11 -4.68 8.29
N PRO A 48 9.25 -5.32 9.47
CA PRO A 48 8.55 -6.58 9.74
C PRO A 48 7.04 -6.42 9.71
N LEU A 49 6.51 -5.29 10.18
CA LEU A 49 5.08 -5.01 10.17
C LEU A 49 4.54 -4.91 8.73
N ILE A 50 5.24 -4.23 7.82
CA ILE A 50 4.91 -4.18 6.39
C ILE A 50 4.96 -5.58 5.76
N VAL A 51 5.94 -6.41 6.13
CA VAL A 51 6.05 -7.78 5.61
C VAL A 51 4.87 -8.64 6.06
N VAL A 52 4.49 -8.56 7.34
CA VAL A 52 3.32 -9.27 7.86
C VAL A 52 2.05 -8.77 7.18
N ASP A 53 1.90 -7.47 7.03
CA ASP A 53 0.74 -6.86 6.36
C ASP A 53 0.63 -7.31 4.90
N LEU A 54 1.75 -7.35 4.17
CA LEU A 54 1.81 -7.87 2.81
C LEU A 54 1.37 -9.35 2.73
N ILE A 55 1.82 -10.19 3.67
CA ILE A 55 1.41 -11.60 3.73
C ILE A 55 -0.10 -11.70 3.95
N VAL A 56 -0.65 -10.92 4.89
CA VAL A 56 -2.09 -10.88 5.17
C VAL A 56 -2.86 -10.40 3.94
N ALA A 57 -2.39 -9.36 3.26
CA ALA A 57 -3.00 -8.80 2.07
C ALA A 57 -3.07 -9.83 0.92
N ILE A 58 -1.98 -10.56 0.67
CA ILE A 58 -1.93 -11.63 -0.36
C ILE A 58 -2.89 -12.78 0.00
N VAL A 59 -2.91 -13.19 1.27
CA VAL A 59 -3.80 -14.27 1.75
C VAL A 59 -5.27 -13.86 1.63
N LEU A 60 -5.60 -12.61 1.91
CA LEU A 60 -6.95 -12.06 1.76
C LEU A 60 -7.33 -11.92 0.30
N GLU A 61 -6.44 -11.43 -0.57
CA GLU A 61 -6.66 -11.29 -2.01
C GLU A 61 -7.00 -12.64 -2.68
N ALA A 62 -6.37 -13.73 -2.23
CA ALA A 62 -6.63 -15.07 -2.75
C ALA A 62 -8.06 -15.58 -2.48
N ARG A 63 -8.82 -14.92 -1.59
CA ARG A 63 -10.21 -15.28 -1.25
C ARG A 63 -11.22 -14.61 -2.18
N LYS A 64 -12.36 -15.27 -2.40
CA LYS A 64 -13.46 -14.72 -3.21
C LYS A 64 -14.39 -13.86 -2.35
N GLY A 65 -14.92 -12.78 -2.95
CA GLY A 65 -15.90 -11.89 -2.31
C GLY A 65 -15.27 -10.70 -1.60
N ALA A 66 -15.92 -10.22 -0.52
CA ALA A 66 -15.52 -9.00 0.18
C ALA A 66 -14.11 -9.10 0.81
N SER A 67 -13.68 -10.28 1.24
CA SER A 67 -12.34 -10.52 1.78
C SER A 67 -11.24 -10.32 0.73
N GLY A 68 -11.48 -10.76 -0.51
CA GLY A 68 -10.61 -10.47 -1.65
C GLY A 68 -10.49 -8.99 -1.99
N GLN A 69 -11.58 -8.23 -1.83
CA GLN A 69 -11.57 -6.78 -2.02
C GLN A 69 -10.72 -6.08 -0.95
N VAL A 70 -10.80 -6.53 0.31
CA VAL A 70 -9.97 -6.00 1.40
C VAL A 70 -8.49 -6.26 1.12
N GLY A 71 -8.12 -7.47 0.72
CA GLY A 71 -6.72 -7.80 0.38
C GLY A 71 -6.15 -6.90 -0.72
N ARG A 72 -6.91 -6.65 -1.79
CA ARG A 72 -6.51 -5.71 -2.87
C ARG A 72 -6.35 -4.28 -2.35
N GLY A 73 -7.24 -3.85 -1.45
CA GLY A 73 -7.15 -2.55 -0.79
C GLY A 73 -5.88 -2.41 0.04
N MET A 74 -5.55 -3.43 0.83
CA MET A 74 -4.32 -3.46 1.62
C MET A 74 -3.07 -3.38 0.73
N LEU A 75 -3.03 -4.09 -0.41
CA LEU A 75 -1.92 -3.99 -1.37
C LEU A 75 -1.76 -2.59 -1.98
N ILE A 76 -2.87 -1.91 -2.28
CA ILE A 76 -2.84 -0.50 -2.73
C ILE A 76 -2.29 0.40 -1.61
N GLY A 77 -2.72 0.16 -0.36
CA GLY A 77 -2.19 0.89 0.79
C GLY A 77 -0.70 0.65 1.01
N LEU A 78 -0.20 -0.56 0.76
CA LEU A 78 1.22 -0.88 0.85
C LEU A 78 2.06 -0.13 -0.20
N LEU A 79 1.49 0.14 -1.38
CA LEU A 79 2.11 0.95 -2.44
C LEU A 79 2.24 2.43 -2.06
N CYS A 80 1.42 2.94 -1.15
CA CYS A 80 1.55 4.34 -0.68
C CYS A 80 2.86 4.57 0.08
N VAL A 81 3.41 3.55 0.74
CA VAL A 81 4.67 3.69 1.50
C VAL A 81 5.87 4.02 0.58
N PRO A 82 6.19 3.22 -0.46
CA PRO A 82 7.24 3.58 -1.40
C PRO A 82 6.87 4.80 -2.23
N ALA A 83 5.59 5.00 -2.60
CA ALA A 83 5.17 6.18 -3.35
C ALA A 83 5.37 7.48 -2.55
N GLY A 84 5.06 7.46 -1.25
CA GLY A 84 5.27 8.58 -0.34
C GLY A 84 6.75 8.93 -0.24
N LEU A 85 7.63 7.94 -0.10
CA LEU A 85 9.08 8.18 -0.12
C LEU A 85 9.56 8.76 -1.45
N ILE A 86 9.07 8.25 -2.57
CA ILE A 86 9.40 8.75 -3.91
C ILE A 86 8.96 10.21 -4.10
N VAL A 87 7.85 10.64 -3.50
CA VAL A 87 7.36 12.03 -3.61
C VAL A 87 8.05 12.95 -2.60
N LEU A 88 8.19 12.48 -1.36
CA LEU A 88 8.63 13.30 -0.23
C LEU A 88 10.14 13.52 -0.23
N VAL A 89 10.95 12.51 -0.61
CA VAL A 89 12.42 12.64 -0.62
C VAL A 89 12.88 13.69 -1.64
N PRO A 90 12.45 13.68 -2.92
CA PRO A 90 12.83 14.71 -3.87
C PRO A 90 12.31 16.10 -3.47
N GLY A 91 11.08 16.19 -2.94
CA GLY A 91 10.51 17.44 -2.44
C GLY A 91 11.32 18.03 -1.29
N PHE A 92 11.74 17.19 -0.34
CA PHE A 92 12.59 17.58 0.77
C PHE A 92 13.98 18.03 0.30
N LEU A 93 14.60 17.30 -0.63
CA LEU A 93 15.88 17.69 -1.23
C LEU A 93 15.78 19.01 -2.01
N ALA A 94 14.68 19.25 -2.70
CA ALA A 94 14.43 20.52 -3.38
C ALA A 94 14.25 21.68 -2.38
N ALA A 95 13.54 21.46 -1.27
CA ALA A 95 13.37 22.46 -0.22
C ALA A 95 14.70 22.79 0.48
N GLN A 96 15.51 21.79 0.79
CA GLN A 96 16.89 21.95 1.29
C GLN A 96 17.75 22.74 0.29
N ALA A 97 17.69 22.42 -1.00
CA ALA A 97 18.45 23.13 -2.03
C ALA A 97 18.00 24.60 -2.19
N ALA A 98 16.73 24.89 -1.89
CA ALA A 98 16.17 26.23 -1.87
C ALA A 98 16.41 27.00 -0.55
N GLY A 99 17.01 26.37 0.47
CA GLY A 99 17.26 26.98 1.78
C GLY A 99 16.01 27.22 2.62
N LEU A 100 14.93 26.48 2.36
CA LEU A 100 13.68 26.54 3.13
C LEU A 100 13.73 25.67 4.41
N VAL A 101 14.68 24.73 4.46
CA VAL A 101 14.98 23.82 5.58
C VAL A 101 16.51 23.69 5.69
#